data_AF-A0A7L5YJ07-F1
#
_entry.id   AF-A0A7L5YJ07-F1
#
_cell.length_a   1.000
_cell.length_b   1.000
_cell.length_c   1.000
_cell.angle_alpha   90.00
_cell.angle_beta   90.00
_cell.angle_gamma   90.00
#
_symmetry.space_group_name_H-M   'P 1'
#
loop_
_entity.id
_entity.type
_entity.pdbx_description
1 polymer ?
#
loop_
_entity_poly.entity_id
_entity_poly.type
_entity_poly.pdbx_seq_one_letter_code
_entity_poly.pdbx_strand_id
1 'polypeptide(L)'
;MKRHFLSLILAAALMLLPAAAFLGPLTPAASATPALQPPRPRYTVIDLGGCEALAISNNGKVAGQCGSGSSARGFFWENGVMQSLGTLGGSWSIAYGVNDAGQVVGTSLAGSGYSGAFLWQNGAMQSLETAGRQRAIGRWQSTTPARWSVFRPTAPRRCTPSCGTAA
;
A
#
# COMPACT_ATOMS: atom_id res chain seq x y z
N MET A 1 -46.20 -6.24 92.84
CA MET A 1 -46.15 -7.22 91.74
C MET A 1 -46.99 -6.69 90.58
N LYS A 2 -46.41 -6.61 89.36
CA LYS A 2 -47.06 -6.27 88.06
C LYS A 2 -47.50 -4.79 87.94
N ARG A 3 -47.26 -4.03 86.85
CA ARG A 3 -46.73 -4.29 85.50
C ARG A 3 -46.38 -2.94 84.83
N HIS A 4 -45.37 -2.98 83.98
CA HIS A 4 -44.90 -1.94 83.07
C HIS A 4 -45.98 -1.43 82.10
N PHE A 5 -46.07 -0.12 81.90
CA PHE A 5 -46.67 0.51 80.71
C PHE A 5 -45.85 1.74 80.31
N LEU A 6 -44.79 1.49 79.52
CA LEU A 6 -44.10 2.52 78.75
C LEU A 6 -45.08 3.00 77.66
N SER A 7 -45.61 4.21 77.81
CA SER A 7 -46.32 4.92 76.74
C SER A 7 -45.27 5.72 75.96
N LEU A 8 -44.71 5.11 74.92
CA LEU A 8 -44.06 5.84 73.84
C LEU A 8 -45.13 6.55 73.02
N ILE A 9 -44.75 7.67 72.41
CA ILE A 9 -45.45 8.51 71.43
C ILE A 9 -45.95 9.83 72.05
N LEU A 10 -45.08 10.85 72.06
CA LEU A 10 -45.52 12.20 71.70
C LEU A 10 -44.40 12.97 70.97
N ALA A 11 -44.58 13.03 69.66
CA ALA A 11 -44.29 14.13 68.73
C ALA A 11 -42.98 14.93 68.89
N ALA A 12 -42.00 14.57 68.06
CA ALA A 12 -41.00 15.52 67.56
C ALA A 12 -41.67 16.48 66.57
N ALA A 13 -42.03 17.68 67.03
CA ALA A 13 -42.47 18.78 66.18
C ALA A 13 -41.28 19.70 65.91
N LEU A 14 -40.54 19.46 64.82
CA LEU A 14 -39.66 20.46 64.23
C LEU A 14 -39.38 20.05 62.78
N MET A 15 -39.74 20.94 61.84
CA MET A 15 -39.19 21.13 60.47
C MET A 15 -40.32 21.57 59.53
N LEU A 16 -40.58 22.87 59.50
CA LEU A 16 -41.32 23.51 58.40
C LEU A 16 -40.60 24.81 58.05
N LEU A 17 -39.53 24.69 57.26
CA LEU A 17 -39.06 25.79 56.43
C LEU A 17 -39.90 25.80 55.15
N PRO A 18 -40.44 26.94 54.71
CA PRO A 18 -41.10 27.01 53.42
C PRO A 18 -40.02 26.96 52.34
N ALA A 19 -40.11 25.99 51.44
CA ALA A 19 -39.35 26.01 50.20
C ALA A 19 -39.85 27.18 49.35
N ALA A 20 -39.14 28.32 49.40
CA ALA A 20 -39.37 29.41 48.47
C ALA A 20 -38.93 28.95 47.08
N ALA A 21 -39.88 28.55 46.25
CA ALA A 21 -39.66 28.29 44.84
C ALA A 21 -39.28 29.60 44.16
N PHE A 22 -37.99 29.80 43.91
CA PHE A 22 -37.50 30.89 43.09
C PHE A 22 -37.89 30.61 41.63
N LEU A 23 -39.02 31.15 41.20
CA LEU A 23 -39.40 31.26 39.78
C LEU A 23 -38.54 32.36 39.14
N GLY A 24 -37.28 32.04 38.81
CA GLY A 24 -36.52 32.87 37.88
C GLY A 24 -37.13 32.79 36.47
N PRO A 25 -37.03 33.84 35.64
CA PRO A 25 -37.51 33.77 34.27
C PRO A 25 -36.75 32.67 33.52
N LEU A 26 -37.49 31.79 32.84
CA LEU A 26 -36.93 30.84 31.89
C LEU A 26 -36.28 31.66 30.76
N THR A 27 -34.97 31.88 30.85
CA THR A 27 -34.22 32.37 29.69
C THR A 27 -34.38 31.33 28.60
N PRO A 28 -34.92 31.68 27.41
CA PRO A 28 -34.96 30.72 26.32
C PRO A 28 -33.53 30.29 26.04
N ALA A 29 -33.29 28.97 26.06
CA ALA A 29 -32.01 28.42 25.68
C ALA A 29 -31.69 28.95 24.27
N ALA A 30 -30.63 29.77 24.18
CA ALA A 30 -30.13 30.25 22.90
C ALA A 30 -29.91 29.01 22.03
N SER A 31 -30.61 28.93 20.91
CA SER A 31 -30.45 27.84 19.96
C SER A 31 -28.99 27.83 19.55
N ALA A 32 -28.27 26.77 19.93
CA ALA A 32 -26.87 26.62 19.56
C ALA A 32 -26.80 26.63 18.03
N THR A 33 -26.18 27.66 17.45
CA THR A 33 -25.89 27.72 16.03
C THR A 33 -25.10 26.44 15.69
N PRO A 34 -25.58 25.59 14.78
CA PRO A 34 -24.82 24.39 14.42
C PRO A 34 -23.46 24.84 13.91
N ALA A 35 -22.40 24.36 14.57
CA ALA A 35 -21.04 24.62 14.14
C ALA A 35 -20.90 24.19 12.67
N LEU A 36 -20.34 25.06 11.84
CA LEU A 36 -20.06 24.78 10.43
C LEU A 36 -19.16 23.54 10.37
N GLN A 37 -19.72 22.38 10.09
CA GLN A 37 -18.94 21.17 9.92
C GLN A 37 -18.16 21.30 8.61
N PRO A 38 -16.82 21.08 8.61
CA PRO A 38 -16.06 21.12 7.37
C PRO A 38 -16.67 20.18 6.33
N PRO A 39 -16.58 20.52 5.05
CA PRO A 39 -17.15 19.70 3.99
C PRO A 39 -16.65 18.27 4.12
N ARG A 40 -17.59 17.32 4.15
CA ARG A 40 -17.23 15.91 4.22
C ARG A 40 -16.48 15.53 2.94
N PRO A 41 -15.35 14.82 3.04
CA PRO A 41 -14.65 14.34 1.86
C PRO A 41 -15.60 13.45 1.06
N ARG A 42 -15.61 13.67 -0.27
CA ARG A 42 -16.32 12.80 -1.20
C ARG A 42 -15.35 11.72 -1.66
N TYR A 43 -15.74 10.47 -1.51
CA TYR A 43 -14.99 9.32 -2.00
C TYR A 43 -15.77 8.65 -3.12
N THR A 44 -15.04 8.12 -4.10
CA THR A 44 -15.60 7.25 -5.13
C THR A 44 -15.20 5.83 -4.79
N VAL A 45 -16.17 4.92 -4.80
CA VAL A 45 -15.90 3.49 -4.68
C VAL A 45 -15.74 2.94 -6.09
N ILE A 46 -14.56 2.39 -6.38
CA ILE A 46 -14.27 1.70 -7.63
C ILE A 46 -14.20 0.22 -7.31
N ASP A 47 -15.09 -0.56 -7.93
CA ASP A 47 -15.05 -2.00 -7.86
C ASP A 47 -14.00 -2.54 -8.84
N LEU A 48 -13.03 -3.28 -8.33
CA LEU A 48 -11.97 -3.92 -9.11
C LEU A 48 -12.31 -5.38 -9.44
N GLY A 49 -13.50 -5.87 -9.07
CA GLY A 49 -13.94 -7.24 -9.27
C GLY A 49 -13.32 -8.21 -8.27
N GLY A 50 -13.06 -9.46 -8.71
CA GLY A 50 -12.46 -10.53 -7.90
C GLY A 50 -10.95 -10.34 -7.61
N CYS A 51 -10.53 -9.10 -7.39
CA CYS A 51 -9.15 -8.71 -7.14
C CYS A 51 -8.99 -8.18 -5.71
N GLU A 52 -7.84 -8.46 -5.12
CA GLU A 52 -7.44 -7.98 -3.81
C GLU A 52 -6.39 -6.88 -3.99
N ALA A 53 -6.71 -5.67 -3.54
CA ALA A 53 -5.76 -4.57 -3.48
C ALA A 53 -4.87 -4.73 -2.24
N LEU A 54 -3.56 -4.83 -2.46
CA LEU A 54 -2.57 -5.09 -1.40
C LEU A 54 -1.70 -3.86 -1.09
N ALA A 55 -1.58 -2.93 -2.04
CA ALA A 55 -0.78 -1.73 -1.89
C ALA A 55 -1.42 -0.53 -2.60
N ILE A 56 -1.24 0.65 -2.00
CA ILE A 56 -1.67 1.94 -2.56
C ILE A 56 -0.56 2.98 -2.37
N SER A 57 -0.35 3.83 -3.37
CA SER A 57 0.58 4.96 -3.33
C SER A 57 -0.13 6.27 -2.93
N ASN A 58 0.63 7.34 -2.64
CA ASN A 58 0.06 8.64 -2.26
C ASN A 58 -0.68 9.33 -3.42
N ASN A 59 -0.31 9.03 -4.66
CA ASN A 59 -1.01 9.50 -5.85
C ASN A 59 -2.10 8.55 -6.37
N GLY A 60 -2.53 7.58 -5.55
CA GLY A 60 -3.71 6.75 -5.83
C GLY A 60 -3.47 5.58 -6.79
N LYS A 61 -2.21 5.21 -7.05
CA LYS A 61 -1.90 3.97 -7.78
C LYS A 61 -2.13 2.79 -6.86
N VAL A 62 -2.67 1.71 -7.40
CA VAL A 62 -3.00 0.51 -6.61
C VAL A 62 -2.32 -0.69 -7.23
N ALA A 63 -1.80 -1.58 -6.41
CA ALA A 63 -1.29 -2.87 -6.84
C ALA A 63 -1.84 -3.99 -5.96
N GLY A 64 -1.91 -5.18 -6.53
CA GLY A 64 -2.45 -6.33 -5.83
C GLY A 64 -2.49 -7.57 -6.71
N GLN A 65 -3.46 -8.43 -6.47
CA GLN A 65 -3.66 -9.66 -7.24
C GLN A 65 -5.12 -9.84 -7.65
N CYS A 66 -5.33 -10.52 -8.77
CA CYS A 66 -6.63 -11.00 -9.20
C CYS A 66 -6.63 -12.52 -9.27
N GLY A 67 -7.72 -13.15 -8.82
CA GLY A 67 -7.81 -14.61 -8.74
C GLY A 67 -7.16 -15.19 -7.48
N SER A 68 -6.97 -16.51 -7.45
CA SER A 68 -6.51 -17.24 -6.26
C SER A 68 -5.54 -18.37 -6.59
N GLY A 69 -4.76 -18.77 -5.58
CA GLY A 69 -3.83 -19.90 -5.65
C GLY A 69 -2.80 -19.77 -6.78
N SER A 70 -2.59 -20.85 -7.54
CA SER A 70 -1.58 -20.95 -8.61
C SER A 70 -1.91 -20.17 -9.88
N SER A 71 -3.08 -19.52 -9.93
CA SER A 71 -3.54 -18.71 -11.07
C SER A 71 -3.63 -17.22 -10.74
N ALA A 72 -3.23 -16.81 -9.53
CA ALA A 72 -3.23 -15.40 -9.13
C ALA A 72 -2.36 -14.57 -10.07
N ARG A 73 -2.89 -13.44 -10.54
CA ARG A 73 -2.18 -12.51 -11.43
C ARG A 73 -2.04 -11.16 -10.75
N GLY A 74 -0.80 -10.71 -10.63
CA GLY A 74 -0.50 -9.36 -10.17
C GLY A 74 -1.11 -8.33 -11.11
N PHE A 75 -1.68 -7.27 -10.54
CA PHE A 75 -2.19 -6.12 -11.30
C PHE A 75 -1.60 -4.81 -10.79
N PHE A 76 -1.60 -3.82 -11.68
CA PHE A 76 -1.38 -2.42 -11.41
C PHE A 76 -2.58 -1.63 -11.90
N TRP A 77 -3.02 -0.66 -11.11
CA TRP A 77 -4.13 0.22 -11.45
C TRP A 77 -3.69 1.66 -11.35
N GLU A 78 -3.97 2.44 -12.39
CA GLU A 78 -3.72 3.87 -12.47
C GLU A 78 -4.78 4.53 -13.35
N ASN A 79 -5.34 5.64 -12.88
CA ASN A 79 -6.27 6.49 -13.64
C ASN A 79 -7.44 5.72 -14.31
N GLY A 80 -8.02 4.76 -13.60
CA GLY A 80 -9.15 3.97 -14.11
C GLY A 80 -8.77 2.77 -14.97
N VAL A 81 -7.48 2.54 -15.23
CA VAL A 81 -7.02 1.45 -16.08
C VAL A 81 -6.33 0.39 -15.22
N MET A 82 -6.81 -0.84 -15.30
CA MET A 82 -6.15 -2.01 -14.72
C MET A 82 -5.25 -2.68 -15.76
N GLN A 83 -4.00 -2.90 -15.39
CA GLN A 83 -3.00 -3.58 -16.20
C GLN A 83 -2.51 -4.83 -15.46
N SER A 84 -2.49 -5.96 -16.15
CA SER A 84 -1.81 -7.15 -15.63
C SER A 84 -0.30 -6.96 -15.68
N LEU A 85 0.40 -7.34 -14.60
CA LEU A 85 1.85 -7.28 -14.51
C LEU A 85 2.53 -8.42 -15.28
N GLY A 86 1.80 -9.49 -15.61
CA GLY A 86 2.36 -10.72 -16.13
C GLY A 86 3.06 -11.55 -15.05
N THR A 87 4.01 -12.40 -15.46
CA THR A 87 4.82 -13.26 -14.58
C THR A 87 6.25 -13.33 -15.10
N LEU A 88 7.18 -13.83 -14.27
CA LEU A 88 8.57 -14.17 -14.66
C LEU A 88 8.66 -15.46 -15.50
N GLY A 89 7.60 -15.80 -16.24
CA GLY A 89 7.49 -17.02 -17.05
C GLY A 89 6.78 -18.19 -16.37
N GLY A 90 6.40 -18.07 -15.10
CA GLY A 90 5.57 -19.06 -14.41
C GLY A 90 4.06 -18.75 -14.47
N SER A 91 3.28 -19.44 -13.62
CA SER A 91 1.81 -19.39 -13.66
C SER A 91 1.17 -18.27 -12.84
N TRP A 92 1.86 -17.75 -11.82
CA TRP A 92 1.30 -16.78 -10.88
C TRP A 92 2.25 -15.63 -10.53
N SER A 93 1.66 -14.51 -10.13
CA SER A 93 2.35 -13.35 -9.56
C SER A 93 1.46 -12.63 -8.55
N ILE A 94 2.08 -12.00 -7.55
CA ILE A 94 1.41 -11.21 -6.52
C ILE A 94 2.21 -9.91 -6.35
N ALA A 95 1.52 -8.77 -6.39
CA ALA A 95 2.11 -7.46 -6.16
C ALA A 95 1.87 -7.00 -4.72
N TYR A 96 2.95 -6.77 -3.98
CA TYR A 96 2.90 -6.42 -2.55
C TYR A 96 3.18 -4.94 -2.28
N GLY A 97 3.74 -4.21 -3.24
CA GLY A 97 4.10 -2.80 -3.04
C GLY A 97 4.03 -2.00 -4.32
N VAL A 98 3.62 -0.75 -4.20
CA VAL A 98 3.62 0.25 -5.29
C VAL A 98 4.10 1.59 -4.73
N ASN A 99 4.88 2.33 -5.52
CA ASN A 99 5.29 3.69 -5.18
C ASN A 99 4.68 4.74 -6.14
N ASP A 100 4.86 6.03 -5.82
CA ASP A 100 4.30 7.12 -6.62
C ASP A 100 4.85 7.17 -8.05
N ALA A 101 6.05 6.63 -8.28
CA ALA A 101 6.65 6.49 -9.61
C ALA A 101 6.00 5.37 -10.45
N GLY A 102 5.06 4.59 -9.89
CA GLY A 102 4.42 3.46 -10.58
C GLY A 102 5.30 2.22 -10.68
N GLN A 103 6.34 2.14 -9.84
CA GLN A 103 7.12 0.91 -9.70
C GLN A 103 6.37 -0.03 -8.76
N VAL A 104 6.27 -1.29 -9.17
CA VAL A 104 5.56 -2.32 -8.41
C VAL A 104 6.54 -3.42 -8.04
N VAL A 105 6.51 -3.85 -6.79
CA VAL A 105 7.33 -4.97 -6.30
C VAL A 105 6.45 -6.09 -5.79
N GLY A 106 6.96 -7.31 -5.88
CA GLY A 106 6.20 -8.48 -5.49
C GLY A 106 6.95 -9.78 -5.69
N THR A 107 6.20 -10.87 -5.73
CA THR A 107 6.72 -12.22 -5.99
C THR A 107 6.03 -12.82 -7.19
N SER A 108 6.79 -13.51 -8.04
CA SER A 108 6.25 -14.22 -9.20
C SER A 108 6.90 -15.60 -9.30
N LEU A 109 6.13 -16.57 -9.78
CA LEU A 109 6.72 -17.82 -10.24
C LEU A 109 7.56 -17.56 -11.49
N ALA A 110 8.83 -17.97 -11.46
CA ALA A 110 9.69 -17.94 -12.62
C ALA A 110 9.51 -19.20 -13.48
N GLY A 111 9.92 -19.15 -14.75
CA GLY A 111 9.93 -20.32 -15.63
C GLY A 111 10.78 -21.49 -15.11
N SER A 112 11.68 -21.25 -14.15
CA SER A 112 12.46 -22.29 -13.46
C SER A 112 11.65 -23.10 -12.44
N GLY A 113 10.41 -22.68 -12.11
CA GLY A 113 9.58 -23.30 -11.07
C GLY A 113 9.83 -22.76 -9.66
N TYR A 114 10.79 -21.85 -9.48
CA TYR A 114 11.01 -21.16 -8.21
C TYR A 114 10.29 -19.81 -8.18
N SER A 115 9.73 -19.44 -7.03
CA SER A 115 9.17 -18.11 -6.81
C SER A 115 10.29 -17.12 -6.53
N GLY A 116 10.29 -15.99 -7.24
CA GLY A 116 11.30 -14.95 -7.07
C GLY A 116 10.72 -13.55 -6.93
N ALA A 117 11.47 -12.67 -6.29
CA ALA A 117 11.13 -11.26 -6.19
C ALA A 117 11.21 -10.59 -7.57
N PHE A 118 10.30 -9.66 -7.86
CA PHE A 118 10.32 -8.87 -9.09
C PHE A 118 10.20 -7.36 -8.83
N LEU A 119 10.69 -6.59 -9.79
CA LEU A 119 10.39 -5.18 -10.00
C LEU A 119 9.64 -5.08 -11.33
N TRP A 120 8.47 -4.49 -11.32
CA TRP A 120 7.74 -4.12 -12.52
C TRP A 120 7.81 -2.60 -12.70
N GLN A 121 8.18 -2.18 -13.90
CA GLN A 121 8.27 -0.78 -14.28
C GLN A 121 8.09 -0.65 -15.79
N ASN A 122 7.35 0.37 -16.22
CA ASN A 122 7.14 0.69 -17.64
C ASN A 122 6.59 -0.49 -18.46
N GLY A 123 5.66 -1.28 -17.89
CA GLY A 123 5.05 -2.41 -18.59
C GLY A 123 5.86 -3.71 -18.59
N ALA A 124 7.06 -3.73 -17.99
CA ALA A 124 7.94 -4.89 -17.98
C ALA A 124 8.23 -5.38 -16.57
N MET A 125 8.18 -6.71 -16.38
CA MET A 125 8.58 -7.38 -15.15
C MET A 125 10.04 -7.82 -15.24
N GLN A 126 10.86 -7.40 -14.27
CA GLN A 126 12.26 -7.77 -14.11
C GLN A 126 12.44 -8.59 -12.84
N SER A 127 13.15 -9.70 -12.93
CA SER A 127 13.54 -10.47 -11.74
C SER A 127 14.55 -9.68 -10.90
N LEU A 128 14.29 -9.61 -9.59
CA LEU A 128 15.23 -9.12 -8.59
C LEU A 128 16.08 -10.25 -8.00
N GLU A 129 15.79 -11.50 -8.36
CA GLU A 129 16.65 -12.62 -7.98
C GLU A 129 17.94 -12.57 -8.80
N THR A 130 18.91 -11.88 -8.22
CA THR A 130 20.32 -11.82 -8.56
C THR A 130 20.64 -11.79 -10.06
N ALA A 131 20.73 -10.58 -10.61
CA ALA A 131 21.70 -10.26 -11.68
C ALA A 131 23.16 -10.64 -11.29
N GLY A 132 23.40 -11.07 -10.04
CA GLY A 132 24.66 -11.58 -9.51
C GLY A 132 24.78 -13.11 -9.34
N ARG A 133 23.77 -13.95 -9.66
CA ARG A 133 24.01 -15.41 -9.80
C ARG A 133 24.57 -15.75 -11.17
N GLN A 134 24.46 -14.82 -12.13
CA GLN A 134 25.07 -14.95 -13.45
C GLN A 134 25.77 -13.64 -13.83
N ARG A 135 26.79 -13.23 -13.04
CA ARG A 135 27.96 -12.42 -13.48
C ARG A 135 28.92 -12.00 -12.34
N ALA A 136 29.05 -12.84 -11.30
CA ALA A 136 30.13 -12.69 -10.33
C ALA A 136 30.79 -14.04 -9.97
N ILE A 137 31.03 -14.91 -10.96
CA ILE A 137 32.38 -15.50 -11.04
C ILE A 137 33.29 -14.47 -11.71
N GLY A 138 33.41 -13.31 -11.06
CA GLY A 138 34.61 -12.50 -11.20
C GLY A 138 35.71 -13.34 -10.58
N ARG A 139 36.47 -14.06 -11.42
CA ARG A 139 37.82 -14.46 -11.04
C ARG A 139 38.48 -13.18 -10.52
N TRP A 140 38.84 -13.15 -9.24
CA TRP A 140 39.63 -12.03 -8.70
C TRP A 140 40.87 -11.88 -9.58
N GLN A 141 40.89 -10.84 -10.40
CA GLN A 141 42.07 -10.35 -11.09
C GLN A 141 42.09 -8.85 -10.83
N SER A 142 42.48 -8.47 -9.62
CA SER A 142 42.73 -7.06 -9.31
C SER A 142 44.08 -6.92 -8.64
N THR A 143 45.07 -6.59 -9.44
CA THR A 143 46.17 -5.71 -9.04
C THR A 143 46.35 -4.67 -10.14
N THR A 144 45.52 -3.61 -10.16
CA THR A 144 45.87 -2.20 -10.51
C THR A 144 44.58 -1.34 -10.47
N PRO A 145 44.54 -0.15 -9.85
CA PRO A 145 43.32 0.66 -9.79
C PRO A 145 43.12 1.55 -11.02
N ALA A 146 41.85 1.72 -11.37
CA ALA A 146 41.22 2.88 -12.03
C ALA A 146 41.61 3.22 -13.48
N ARG A 147 40.76 2.81 -14.44
CA ARG A 147 40.25 3.74 -15.47
C ARG A 147 38.95 3.21 -16.10
N TRP A 148 37.83 3.86 -15.83
CA TRP A 148 36.58 3.61 -16.56
C TRP A 148 36.67 4.24 -17.95
N SER A 149 36.66 3.42 -19.00
CA SER A 149 36.46 3.88 -20.38
C SER A 149 35.37 3.03 -21.02
N VAL A 150 34.29 3.69 -21.47
CA VAL A 150 33.21 3.06 -22.22
C VAL A 150 33.74 2.70 -23.61
N PHE A 151 33.90 1.41 -23.90
CA PHE A 151 34.25 0.95 -25.25
C PHE A 151 32.98 0.92 -26.11
N ARG A 152 32.86 1.85 -27.07
CA ARG A 152 31.86 1.74 -28.15
C ARG A 152 32.35 0.66 -29.11
N PRO A 153 31.55 -0.39 -29.42
CA PRO A 153 31.94 -1.34 -30.45
C PRO A 153 31.84 -0.64 -31.82
N THR A 154 32.99 -0.33 -32.42
CA THR A 154 33.05 -0.03 -33.85
C THR A 154 32.79 -1.32 -34.62
N ALA A 155 31.88 -1.23 -35.60
CA ALA A 155 31.42 -2.34 -36.43
C ALA A 155 32.58 -3.12 -37.09
N PRO A 156 32.42 -4.43 -37.34
CA PRO A 156 33.45 -5.21 -38.03
C PRO A 156 33.58 -4.73 -39.47
N ARG A 157 34.78 -4.27 -39.84
CA ARG A 157 35.13 -4.02 -41.25
C ARG A 157 35.12 -5.36 -41.98
N ARG A 158 34.22 -5.50 -42.96
CA ARG A 158 34.26 -6.57 -43.96
C ARG A 158 35.55 -6.43 -44.76
N CYS A 159 36.36 -7.49 -44.83
CA CYS A 159 37.37 -7.61 -45.87
C CYS A 159 36.69 -8.15 -47.14
N THR A 160 36.64 -7.32 -48.19
CA THR A 160 36.32 -7.77 -49.55
C THR A 160 37.61 -8.21 -50.26
N PRO A 161 37.59 -9.27 -51.10
CA PRO A 161 38.73 -9.62 -51.95
C PRO A 161 38.59 -8.92 -53.29
N SER A 162 39.47 -7.97 -53.63
CA SER A 162 39.62 -7.52 -55.02
C SER A 162 40.95 -6.81 -55.29
N CYS A 163 41.74 -7.46 -56.16
CA CYS A 163 42.59 -6.90 -57.22
C CYS A 163 43.82 -6.03 -56.90
N GLY A 164 44.92 -6.39 -57.58
CA GLY A 164 46.08 -5.54 -57.81
C GLY A 164 47.29 -6.29 -58.35
N THR A 165 47.21 -6.82 -59.58
CA THR A 165 48.39 -7.19 -60.38
C THR A 165 49.03 -5.91 -60.92
N ALA A 166 50.35 -5.72 -60.77
CA ALA A 166 51.15 -4.89 -61.69
C ALA A 166 52.66 -5.08 -61.44
N ALA A 167 53.32 -5.51 -62.53
CA ALA A 167 54.73 -5.40 -62.92
C ALA A 167 55.83 -5.85 -61.94
#